data_AF-A0A2L2XL54-F1
#
_entry.id   AF-A0A2L2XL54-F1
#
_cell.length_a   1.000
_cell.length_b   1.000
_cell.length_c   1.000
_cell.angle_alpha   90.00
_cell.angle_beta   90.00
_cell.angle_gamma   90.00
#
_symmetry.space_group_name_H-M   'P 1'
#
loop_
_entity.id
_entity.type
_entity.pdbx_description
1 polymer ?
#
loop_
_entity_poly.entity_id
_entity_poly.type
_entity_poly.pdbx_seq_one_letter_code
_entity_poly.pdbx_strand_id
1 'polypeptide(L)'
;MSVNCRKRVVKLVSHKKMTWENYLKEYLLWKKAEGRSERTIRDYSNHIRLFFKRFPDSSFSNLRSFKKNIIEHMSLDVKPAYYNNKLVYLKTFFEWCVNEGILAENPMKSFKRRKADERIVQID
;
A
#
# COMPACT_ATOMS: atom_id res chain seq x y z
N MET A 1 -27.93 37.50 -12.33
CA MET A 1 -27.52 36.09 -12.58
C MET A 1 -26.20 35.87 -11.85
N SER A 2 -26.20 35.13 -10.73
CA SER A 2 -25.03 35.02 -9.86
C SER A 2 -24.14 33.86 -10.29
N VAL A 3 -22.91 34.16 -10.72
CA VAL A 3 -21.88 33.18 -11.09
C VAL A 3 -21.25 32.57 -9.84
N ASN A 4 -21.53 31.29 -9.62
CA ASN A 4 -20.99 30.52 -8.50
C ASN A 4 -19.51 30.19 -8.76
N CYS A 5 -18.61 31.03 -8.25
CA CYS A 5 -17.16 30.83 -8.31
C CYS A 5 -16.74 29.73 -7.33
N ARG A 6 -16.67 28.47 -7.80
CA ARG A 6 -16.08 27.37 -7.02
C ARG A 6 -14.56 27.56 -6.92
N LYS A 7 -14.10 28.12 -5.80
CA LYS A 7 -12.68 28.18 -5.45
C LYS A 7 -12.18 26.74 -5.20
N ARG A 8 -11.44 26.17 -6.16
CA ARG A 8 -10.68 24.93 -5.98
C ARG A 8 -9.53 25.26 -5.02
N VAL A 9 -9.65 24.84 -3.76
CA VAL A 9 -8.57 25.00 -2.78
C VAL A 9 -7.42 24.10 -3.23
N VAL A 10 -6.37 24.70 -3.78
CA VAL A 10 -5.12 24.01 -4.09
C VAL A 10 -4.41 23.75 -2.77
N LYS A 11 -4.38 22.50 -2.34
CA LYS A 11 -3.62 22.06 -1.16
C LYS A 11 -2.14 22.32 -1.43
N LEU A 12 -1.61 23.43 -0.91
CA LEU A 12 -0.18 23.70 -0.82
C LEU A 12 0.43 22.77 0.23
N VAL A 13 0.61 21.50 -0.11
CA VAL A 13 1.42 20.60 0.73
C VAL A 13 2.87 20.87 0.35
N SER A 14 3.53 21.70 1.16
CA SER A 14 4.98 21.84 1.17
C SER A 14 5.61 20.44 1.09
N HIS A 15 6.34 20.16 0.01
CA HIS A 15 6.98 18.87 -0.25
C HIS A 15 8.18 18.68 0.69
N LYS A 16 7.91 18.60 2.00
CA LYS A 16 8.86 18.08 2.97
C LYS A 16 9.16 16.65 2.52
N LYS A 17 10.44 16.25 2.47
CA LYS A 17 10.84 14.85 2.22
C LYS A 17 10.19 13.96 3.28
N MET A 18 8.98 13.49 3.01
CA MET A 18 8.24 12.62 3.91
C MET A 18 8.79 11.20 3.80
N THR A 19 8.92 10.55 4.95
CA THR A 19 9.36 9.16 5.02
C THR A 19 8.18 8.22 4.74
N TRP A 20 8.47 6.95 4.45
CA TRP A 20 7.42 5.94 4.21
C TRP A 20 6.48 5.79 5.42
N GLU A 21 6.97 6.05 6.65
CA GLU A 21 6.15 6.01 7.86
C GLU A 21 5.09 7.12 7.86
N ASN A 22 5.41 8.31 7.34
CA ASN A 22 4.46 9.41 7.26
C ASN A 22 3.37 9.10 6.24
N TYR A 23 3.76 8.59 5.07
CA TYR A 23 2.80 8.13 4.06
C TYR A 23 1.93 6.99 4.57
N LEU A 24 2.49 6.05 5.33
CA LEU A 24 1.71 4.99 5.97
C LEU A 24 0.70 5.56 6.97
N LYS A 25 1.08 6.55 7.79
CA LYS A 25 0.14 7.18 8.74
C LYS A 25 -1.03 7.83 8.01
N GLU A 26 -0.75 8.60 6.97
CA GLU A 26 -1.78 9.26 6.15
C GLU A 26 -2.68 8.22 5.46
N TYR A 27 -2.10 7.17 4.90
CA TYR A 27 -2.85 6.07 4.30
C TYR A 27 -3.79 5.39 5.30
N LEU A 28 -3.32 5.09 6.51
CA LEU A 28 -4.14 4.45 7.54
C LEU A 28 -5.27 5.37 8.04
N LEU A 29 -5.01 6.68 8.15
CA LEU A 29 -6.04 7.67 8.46
C LEU A 29 -7.10 7.74 7.34
N TRP A 30 -6.67 7.73 6.08
CA TRP A 30 -7.56 7.68 4.94
C TRP A 30 -8.42 6.40 4.95
N LYS A 31 -7.82 5.23 5.18
CA LYS A 31 -8.56 3.96 5.34
C LYS A 31 -9.53 3.97 6.52
N LYS A 32 -9.19 4.65 7.62
CA LYS A 32 -10.09 4.84 8.75
C LYS A 32 -11.28 5.71 8.37
N ALA A 33 -11.05 6.78 7.61
CA ALA A 33 -12.12 7.65 7.11
C ALA A 33 -13.05 6.94 6.11
N GLU A 34 -12.54 5.96 5.35
CA GLU A 34 -13.38 5.06 4.51
C GLU A 34 -14.24 4.07 5.33
N GLY A 35 -14.14 4.06 6.67
CA GLY A 35 -14.91 3.16 7.53
C GLY A 35 -14.36 1.72 7.58
N ARG A 36 -13.08 1.50 7.27
CA ARG A 36 -12.47 0.17 7.42
C ARG A 36 -12.36 -0.23 8.88
N SER A 37 -12.55 -1.52 9.16
CA SER A 37 -12.42 -2.07 10.52
C SER A 37 -11.01 -1.87 11.09
N GLU A 38 -10.90 -1.73 12.41
CA GLU A 38 -9.61 -1.60 13.09
C GLU A 38 -8.69 -2.79 12.83
N ARG A 39 -9.26 -3.99 12.74
CA ARG A 39 -8.52 -5.21 12.38
C ARG A 39 -7.87 -5.06 11.00
N THR A 40 -8.63 -4.64 10.00
CA THR A 40 -8.12 -4.43 8.64
C THR A 40 -7.05 -3.34 8.59
N ILE A 41 -7.24 -2.23 9.31
CA ILE A 41 -6.26 -1.14 9.42
C ILE A 41 -4.95 -1.66 10.04
N ARG A 42 -5.05 -2.47 11.10
CA ARG A 42 -3.88 -3.11 11.72
C ARG A 42 -3.17 -4.05 10.75
N ASP A 43 -3.90 -4.82 9.97
CA ASP A 43 -3.31 -5.72 8.98
C ASP A 43 -2.55 -4.94 7.89
N TYR A 44 -3.11 -3.83 7.38
CA TYR A 44 -2.39 -2.92 6.49
C TYR A 44 -1.07 -2.45 7.12
N SER A 45 -1.14 -1.91 8.34
CA SER A 45 0.03 -1.41 9.07
C SER A 45 1.11 -2.49 9.22
N ASN A 46 0.71 -3.69 9.63
CA ASN A 46 1.63 -4.81 9.87
C ASN A 46 2.35 -5.24 8.59
N HIS A 47 1.61 -5.44 7.49
CA HIS A 47 2.20 -5.89 6.23
C HIS A 47 3.12 -4.84 5.59
N ILE A 48 2.75 -3.56 5.64
CA ILE A 48 3.56 -2.48 5.06
C ILE A 48 4.82 -2.26 5.91
N ARG A 49 4.70 -2.21 7.24
CA ARG A 49 5.86 -2.10 8.13
C ARG A 49 6.80 -3.29 8.00
N LEU A 50 6.27 -4.51 7.85
CA LEU A 50 7.10 -5.69 7.67
C LEU A 50 7.94 -5.61 6.39
N PHE A 51 7.39 -5.08 5.30
CA PHE A 51 8.14 -4.85 4.07
C PHE A 51 9.29 -3.85 4.29
N PHE A 52 9.01 -2.65 4.81
CA PHE A 52 10.03 -1.63 5.03
C PHE A 52 11.05 -2.01 6.12
N LYS A 53 10.65 -2.78 7.13
CA LYS A 53 11.59 -3.32 8.13
C LYS A 53 12.58 -4.31 7.52
N ARG A 54 12.14 -5.11 6.54
CA ARG A 54 13.01 -6.06 5.84
C ARG A 54 13.96 -5.35 4.87
N PHE A 55 13.49 -4.26 4.27
CA PHE A 55 14.25 -3.50 3.28
C PHE A 55 14.34 -2.03 3.69
N PRO A 56 15.12 -1.68 4.73
CA PRO A 56 15.19 -0.32 5.28
C PRO A 56 15.67 0.72 4.26
N ASP A 57 16.50 0.30 3.30
CA ASP A 57 17.00 1.16 2.22
C ASP A 57 15.99 1.35 1.07
N SER A 58 14.79 0.76 1.19
CA SER A 58 13.71 0.96 0.22
C SER A 58 13.22 2.39 0.27
N SER A 59 13.55 3.15 -0.78
CA SER A 59 13.12 4.53 -0.95
C SER A 59 12.39 4.72 -2.26
N PHE A 60 11.32 5.51 -2.25
CA PHE A 60 10.60 5.92 -3.46
C PHE A 60 11.48 6.72 -4.43
N SER A 61 12.58 7.31 -3.95
CA SER A 61 13.55 8.02 -4.80
C SER A 61 14.38 7.09 -5.69
N ASN A 62 14.58 5.82 -5.30
CA ASN A 62 15.35 4.84 -6.07
C ASN A 62 14.43 3.71 -6.54
N LEU A 63 13.69 3.96 -7.62
CA LEU A 63 12.70 3.03 -8.16
C LEU A 63 13.29 1.68 -8.58
N ARG A 64 14.55 1.63 -9.04
CA ARG A 64 15.20 0.38 -9.44
C ARG A 64 15.42 -0.53 -8.23
N SER A 65 16.05 -0.01 -7.17
CA SER A 65 16.26 -0.74 -5.92
C SER A 65 14.93 -1.12 -5.28
N PHE A 66 13.98 -0.18 -5.27
CA PHE A 66 12.64 -0.40 -4.73
C PHE A 66 11.88 -1.55 -5.41
N LYS A 67 11.86 -1.58 -6.76
CA LYS A 67 11.24 -2.68 -7.52
C LYS A 67 11.90 -4.02 -7.23
N LYS A 68 13.24 -4.06 -7.13
CA LYS A 68 13.99 -5.28 -6.76
C LYS A 68 13.55 -5.78 -5.38
N ASN A 69 13.51 -4.90 -4.38
CA ASN A 69 13.10 -5.26 -3.02
C ASN A 69 11.66 -5.79 -2.95
N ILE A 70 10.75 -5.25 -3.75
CA ILE A 70 9.37 -5.76 -3.87
C ILE A 70 9.37 -7.18 -4.45
N ILE A 71 10.11 -7.42 -5.53
CA ILE A 71 10.20 -8.76 -6.14
C ILE A 71 10.76 -9.76 -5.12
N GLU A 72 11.82 -9.39 -4.41
CA GLU A 72 12.43 -10.22 -3.36
C GLU A 72 11.47 -10.49 -2.19
N HIS A 73 10.68 -9.50 -1.77
CA HIS A 73 9.66 -9.70 -0.74
C HIS A 73 8.56 -10.69 -1.17
N MET A 74 8.21 -10.66 -2.46
CA MET A 74 7.17 -11.47 -3.06
C MET A 74 7.67 -12.86 -3.47
N SER A 75 8.98 -13.05 -3.68
CA SER A 75 9.58 -14.35 -4.00
C SER A 75 9.72 -15.27 -2.79
N LEU A 76 9.56 -14.75 -1.56
CA LEU A 76 9.63 -15.55 -0.34
C LEU A 76 8.73 -16.79 -0.41
N ASP A 77 9.28 -17.92 0.02
CA ASP A 77 8.52 -19.17 0.12
C ASP A 77 7.57 -19.11 1.32
N VAL A 78 6.28 -19.01 1.01
CA VAL A 78 5.19 -18.83 1.99
C VAL A 78 3.92 -19.43 1.43
N LYS A 79 3.01 -19.80 2.33
CA LYS A 79 1.68 -20.32 1.96
C LYS A 79 0.95 -19.37 0.99
N PRO A 80 0.25 -19.88 -0.05
CA PRO A 80 -0.44 -19.06 -1.04
C PRO A 80 -1.40 -18.01 -0.44
N ALA A 81 -2.12 -18.36 0.63
CA ALA A 81 -3.00 -17.45 1.34
C ALA A 81 -2.24 -16.24 1.93
N TYR A 82 -1.09 -16.49 2.56
CA TYR A 82 -0.26 -15.42 3.13
C TYR A 82 0.36 -14.55 2.03
N TYR A 83 0.82 -15.17 0.93
CA TYR A 83 1.27 -14.43 -0.26
C TYR A 83 0.18 -13.49 -0.79
N ASN A 84 -1.04 -13.99 -0.94
CA ASN A 84 -2.17 -13.20 -1.44
C ASN A 84 -2.50 -12.03 -0.51
N ASN A 85 -2.41 -12.22 0.82
CA ASN A 85 -2.58 -11.12 1.77
C ASN A 85 -1.49 -10.06 1.60
N LYS A 86 -0.20 -10.45 1.52
CA LYS A 86 0.89 -9.51 1.23
C LYS A 86 0.61 -8.70 -0.05
N LEU A 87 0.23 -9.39 -1.12
CA LEU A 87 -0.10 -8.77 -2.40
C LEU A 87 -1.20 -7.73 -2.27
N VAL A 88 -2.34 -8.08 -1.65
CA VAL A 88 -3.49 -7.19 -1.51
C VAL A 88 -3.11 -5.93 -0.72
N TYR A 89 -2.47 -6.09 0.43
CA TYR A 89 -2.17 -4.96 1.31
C TYR A 89 -1.12 -4.02 0.72
N LEU A 90 -0.02 -4.56 0.17
CA LEU A 90 1.02 -3.74 -0.45
C LEU A 90 0.53 -3.10 -1.75
N LYS A 91 -0.19 -3.83 -2.60
CA LYS A 91 -0.71 -3.29 -3.86
C LYS A 91 -1.66 -2.12 -3.62
N THR A 92 -2.55 -2.23 -2.64
CA THR A 92 -3.51 -1.16 -2.31
C THR A 92 -2.79 0.07 -1.75
N PHE A 93 -1.76 -0.12 -0.92
CA PHE A 93 -0.97 1.00 -0.42
C PHE A 93 -0.22 1.72 -1.54
N PHE A 94 0.44 0.99 -2.45
CA PHE A 94 1.14 1.62 -3.56
C PHE A 94 0.20 2.24 -4.59
N GLU A 95 -1.00 1.70 -4.77
CA GLU A 95 -2.04 2.36 -5.58
C GLU A 95 -2.42 3.72 -4.97
N TRP A 96 -2.59 3.77 -3.64
CA TRP A 96 -2.82 5.04 -2.95
C TRP A 96 -1.63 6.00 -3.10
N CYS A 97 -0.39 5.52 -2.99
CA CYS A 97 0.80 6.35 -3.25
C CYS A 97 0.81 6.93 -4.67
N VAL A 98 0.31 6.22 -5.67
CA VAL A 98 0.18 6.73 -7.04
C VAL A 98 -0.89 7.82 -7.11
N ASN A 99 -2.04 7.61 -6.48
CA ASN A 99 -3.13 8.58 -6.45
C ASN A 99 -2.75 9.91 -5.77
N GLU A 100 -1.90 9.86 -4.74
CA GLU A 100 -1.35 11.04 -4.07
C GLU A 100 -0.16 11.68 -4.82
N GLY A 101 0.27 11.10 -5.95
CA GLY A 101 1.40 11.60 -6.75
C GLY A 101 2.79 11.30 -6.14
N ILE A 102 2.87 10.40 -5.15
CA ILE A 102 4.13 9.98 -4.51
C ILE A 102 4.90 9.01 -5.42
N LEU A 103 4.18 8.13 -6.12
CA LEU A 103 4.73 7.20 -7.11
C LEU A 103 4.15 7.52 -8.49
N ALA A 104 4.98 7.39 -9.54
CA ALA A 104 4.51 7.54 -10.91
C ALA A 104 3.64 6.35 -11.36
N GLU A 105 3.93 5.15 -10.86
CA GLU A 105 3.20 3.92 -11.21
C GLU A 105 3.23 2.91 -10.05
N ASN A 106 2.24 2.01 -10.02
CA ASN A 106 2.18 0.96 -9.01
C ASN A 106 3.17 -0.16 -9.37
N PRO A 107 4.26 -0.39 -8.59
CA PRO A 107 5.24 -1.43 -8.88
C PRO A 107 4.67 -2.85 -8.75
N MET A 108 3.50 -3.01 -8.14
CA MET A 108 2.83 -4.30 -7.96
C MET A 108 1.71 -4.57 -8.98
N LYS A 109 1.56 -3.72 -10.00
CA LYS A 109 0.47 -3.83 -10.99
C LYS A 109 0.40 -5.21 -11.67
N SER A 110 1.56 -5.77 -12.05
CA SER A 110 1.67 -7.02 -12.81
C SER A 110 1.64 -8.31 -11.96
N PHE A 111 1.64 -8.20 -10.62
CA PHE A 111 1.63 -9.38 -9.76
C PHE A 111 0.26 -10.06 -9.75
N LYS A 112 0.27 -11.39 -9.88
CA LYS A 112 -0.94 -12.23 -9.85
C LYS A 112 -1.05 -12.97 -8.52
N ARG A 113 -2.27 -13.25 -8.09
CA ARG A 113 -2.55 -14.07 -6.92
C ARG A 113 -2.06 -15.51 -7.17
N ARG A 114 -1.54 -16.17 -6.13
CA ARG A 114 -1.26 -17.61 -6.16
C ARG A 114 -2.58 -18.37 -5.94
N LYS A 115 -2.75 -19.49 -6.64
CA LYS A 115 -3.86 -20.42 -6.38
C LYS A 115 -3.70 -20.95 -4.96
N ALA A 116 -4.66 -20.64 -4.10
CA ALA A 116 -4.72 -21.23 -2.78
C ALA A 116 -5.58 -22.47 -2.88
N ASP A 117 -5.09 -23.59 -2.35
CA ASP A 117 -5.92 -24.77 -2.17
C ASP A 117 -7.09 -24.39 -1.25
N GLU A 118 -8.30 -24.70 -1.70
CA GLU A 118 -9.52 -24.38 -0.98
C GLU A 118 -9.49 -25.16 0.32
N ARG A 119 -9.34 -24.48 1.46
CA ARG A 119 -9.53 -25.13 2.75
C ARG A 119 -10.99 -25.57 2.79
N ILE A 120 -11.27 -26.85 2.62
CA ILE A 120 -12.54 -27.46 2.98
C ILE A 120 -12.66 -27.24 4.50
N VAL A 121 -13.42 -26.23 4.90
CA VAL A 121 -13.80 -26.05 6.29
C VAL A 121 -14.99 -26.98 6.48
N GLN A 122 -14.76 -28.18 7.02
CA GLN A 122 -15.87 -28.95 7.58
C GLN A 122 -16.38 -28.17 8.78
N ILE A 123 -17.61 -27.67 8.66
CA ILE A 123 -18.39 -27.14 9.76
C ILE A 123 -19.17 -28.34 10.27
N ASP A 124 -18.82 -28.82 11.45
CA ASP A 124 -19.59 -29.81 12.22
C ASP A 124 -20.76 -29.10 12.93
#